data_AF-A0A971J4E7-F1
#
_entry.id   AF-A0A971J4E7-F1
#
_cell.length_a   1.000
_cell.length_b   1.000
_cell.length_c   1.000
_cell.angle_alpha   90.00
_cell.angle_beta   90.00
_cell.angle_gamma   90.00
#
_symmetry.space_group_name_H-M   'P 1'
#
loop_
_entity.id
_entity.type
_entity.pdbx_description
1 polymer ?
#
loop_
_entity_poly.entity_id
_entity_poly.type
_entity_poly.pdbx_seq_one_letter_code
_entity_poly.pdbx_strand_id
1 'polypeptide(L)' 'MHCENHPDRPADGRCLSCGTYLCEACLDIAGQYGLIMCEECLLRLFIKGDNA' A
#
# COMPACT_ATOMS: atom_id res chain seq x y z
N MET A 1 8.64 9.17 -11.06
CA MET A 1 7.77 8.00 -10.78
C MET A 1 6.69 8.47 -9.82
N HIS A 2 5.42 8.23 -10.15
CA HIS A 2 4.26 8.78 -9.44
C HIS A 2 3.49 7.66 -8.75
N CYS A 3 2.71 8.00 -7.73
CA CYS A 3 1.81 7.05 -7.10
C CYS A 3 0.72 6.61 -8.08
N GLU A 4 0.42 5.31 -8.14
CA GLU A 4 -0.65 4.82 -9.04
C GLU A 4 -2.04 5.32 -8.64
N ASN A 5 -2.27 5.52 -7.33
CA ASN A 5 -3.54 6.05 -6.82
C ASN A 5 -3.61 7.58 -6.92
N HIS A 6 -2.46 8.25 -6.98
CA HIS A 6 -2.35 9.71 -6.99
C HIS A 6 -1.31 10.14 -8.03
N PRO A 7 -1.69 10.24 -9.33
CA PRO A 7 -0.75 10.54 -10.41
C PRO A 7 -0.02 11.87 -10.24
N ASP A 8 -0.62 12.83 -9.54
CA ASP A 8 -0.04 14.16 -9.28
C ASP A 8 0.94 14.17 -8.10
N ARG A 9 1.10 13.04 -7.39
CA ARG A 9 1.98 12.92 -6.23
C ARG A 9 3.21 12.08 -6.56
N PRO A 10 4.41 12.47 -6.09
CA PRO A 10 5.59 11.64 -6.23
C PRO A 10 5.41 10.32 -5.45
N ALA A 11 6.09 9.29 -5.92
CA ALA A 11 6.17 8.03 -5.20
C ALA A 11 7.34 8.06 -4.20
N ASP A 12 7.03 7.79 -2.93
CA ASP A 12 7.98 7.75 -1.82
C ASP A 12 8.40 6.32 -1.48
N GLY A 13 7.66 5.33 -1.97
CA GLY A 13 7.93 3.91 -1.74
C GLY A 13 7.23 2.99 -2.72
N ARG A 14 7.38 1.68 -2.48
CA ARG A 14 6.73 0.63 -3.28
C ARG A 14 6.04 -0.37 -2.38
N CYS A 15 4.88 -0.85 -2.81
CA CYS A 15 4.20 -1.98 -2.17
C CYS A 15 5.12 -3.20 -2.20
N LEU A 16 5.40 -3.80 -1.05
CA LEU A 16 6.27 -4.98 -0.96
C LEU A 16 5.63 -6.27 -1.52
N SER A 17 4.33 -6.26 -1.79
CA SER A 17 3.60 -7.40 -2.35
C SER A 17 3.51 -7.36 -3.88
N CYS A 18 3.02 -6.26 -4.46
CA CYS A 18 2.80 -6.14 -5.91
C CYS A 18 3.79 -5.21 -6.63
N GLY A 19 4.64 -4.47 -5.90
CA GLY A 19 5.64 -3.57 -6.49
C GLY A 19 5.11 -2.20 -6.96
N THR A 20 3.81 -1.92 -6.83
CA THR A 20 3.25 -0.63 -7.24
C THR A 20 3.85 0.55 -6.47
N TYR A 21 3.90 1.71 -7.10
CA TYR A 21 4.43 2.95 -6.54
C TYR A 21 3.40 3.64 -5.64
N LEU A 22 3.83 4.02 -4.44
CA LEU A 22 2.99 4.63 -3.40
C LEU A 22 3.58 5.97 -2.96
N CYS A 23 2.73 6.98 -2.80
CA CYS A 23 3.10 8.23 -2.13
C CYS A 23 3.08 8.05 -0.61
N GLU A 24 3.66 8.98 0.13
CA GLU A 24 3.69 9.04 1.60
C GLU A 24 2.32 8.75 2.22
N ALA A 25 1.26 9.41 1.74
CA ALA A 25 -0.09 9.20 2.25
C ALA A 25 -0.62 7.77 2.05
N CYS A 26 -0.27 7.10 0.95
CA CYS A 26 -0.64 5.69 0.75
C CYS A 26 0.20 4.74 1.60
N LEU A 27 1.45 5.09 1.88
CA LEU A 27 2.33 4.33 2.77
C LEU A 27 1.85 4.42 4.22
N ASP A 28 1.39 5.58 4.67
CA ASP A 28 0.90 5.79 6.03
C ASP A 28 -0.28 4.89 6.39
N ILE A 29 -1.19 4.62 5.44
CA ILE A 29 -2.35 3.73 5.65
C ILE A 29 -1.89 2.33 6.06
N ALA A 30 -0.94 1.75 5.32
CA ALA A 30 -0.39 0.44 5.66
C ALA A 30 0.60 0.53 6.85
N GLY A 31 1.27 1.67 7.01
CA GLY A 31 2.18 1.97 8.11
C GLY A 31 1.51 1.90 9.48
N GLN A 32 0.22 2.25 9.57
CA GLN A 32 -0.58 2.06 10.80
C GLN A 32 -0.64 0.59 11.27
N TYR A 33 -0.42 -0.36 10.36
CA TYR A 33 -0.37 -1.80 10.65
C TYR A 33 1.06 -2.35 10.66
N GLY A 34 2.09 -1.49 10.55
CA GLY A 34 3.49 -1.89 10.43
C GLY A 34 3.84 -2.52 9.07
N LEU A 35 3.06 -2.22 8.02
CA LEU A 35 3.20 -2.81 6.68
C LEU A 35 3.54 -1.74 5.64
N ILE A 36 4.23 -2.14 4.57
CA ILE A 36 4.50 -1.29 3.41
C ILE A 36 3.77 -1.91 2.21
N MET A 37 2.46 -1.69 2.13
CA MET A 37 1.57 -2.34 1.16
C MET A 37 0.56 -1.33 0.58
N CYS A 38 0.11 -1.57 -0.65
CA CYS A 38 -1.03 -0.84 -1.20
C CYS A 38 -2.33 -1.34 -0.57
N GLU A 39 -3.37 -0.51 -0.62
CA GLU A 39 -4.69 -0.81 -0.06
C GLU A 39 -5.26 -2.14 -0.58
N GLU A 40 -5.17 -2.42 -1.88
CA GLU A 40 -5.67 -3.69 -2.43
C GLU A 40 -4.96 -4.92 -1.83
N CYS A 41 -3.63 -4.85 -1.68
CA CYS A 41 -2.86 -5.94 -1.11
C CYS A 41 -3.13 -6.08 0.39
N LEU A 42 -3.35 -4.96 1.08
CA LEU A 42 -3.71 -4.91 2.50
C LEU A 42 -5.09 -5.56 2.72
N LEU A 43 -6.10 -5.22 1.92
CA LEU A 43 -7.43 -5.83 1.94
C LEU A 43 -7.36 -7.33 1.71
N ARG A 44 -6.57 -7.79 0.71
CA ARG A 44 -6.37 -9.23 0.45
C ARG A 44 -5.74 -9.95 1.65
N LEU A 45 -4.84 -9.30 2.39
CA LEU A 45 -4.23 -9.87 3.58
C LEU A 45 -5.24 -10.02 4.72
N PHE A 46 -6.04 -8.99 5.00
CA PHE A 46 -7.03 -9.02 6.10
C PHE A 46 -8.22 -9.96 5.82
N ILE A 47 -8.76 -9.98 4.60
CA ILE A 47 -9.84 -10.91 4.22
C ILE A 47 -9.39 -12.38 4.40
N LYS A 48 -8.11 -12.66 4.18
CA LYS A 48 -7.55 -14.01 4.39
C LYS A 48 -7.27 -14.30 5.87
N GLY A 49 -7.05 -13.27 6.70
CA GLY A 49 -6.79 -13.37 8.13
C GLY A 49 -8.04 -13.64 8.98
N ASP A 50 -9.21 -13.16 8.56
CA ASP A 50 -10.48 -13.34 9.31
C ASP A 50 -11.05 -14.77 9.26
N ASN A 51 -10.36 -15.72 8.62
CA ASN A 51 -10.74 -17.13 8.52
C ASN A 51 -9.82 -18.06 9.35
N ALA A 52 -9.13 -17.54 10.37
CA ALA A 52 -8.24 -18.31 11.25
C ALA A 52 -8.84 -18.52 12.65
#